data_AF-X6MGD7-F1
#
_entry.id   AF-X6MGD7-F1
#
_cell.length_a   1.000
_cell.length_b   1.000
_cell.length_c   1.000
_cell.angle_alpha   90.00
_cell.angle_beta   90.00
_cell.angle_gamma   90.00
#
_symmetry.space_group_name_H-M   'P 1'
#
loop_
_entity.id
_entity.type
_entity.pdbx_description
1 polymer ?
#
loop_
_entity_poly.entity_id
_entity_poly.type
_entity_poly.pdbx_seq_one_letter_code
_entity_poly.pdbx_strand_id
1 'polypeptide(L)'
;GLQVSLFERLVKNGRDVAFLDTQYRMHPSLSEFSSIEFYDGRLKSASVQRTIPKGFPWPVQSYPLCFVDLEDSQETRMENMSLQNEQEADLIVKIVQKFDRQYNITIITPYRAQKYVIQQKLGRTNQQLGRLIDVNTVDGFQGNESDIVIFSAVRCNQKQTIGFLKDKSRLNVLLTRAKSGLVVVGNFNTLYQETLWKRWLQHVVEKNKSFIKATAI
;
A
#
# COMPACT_ATOMS: atom_id res chain seq x y z
N GLY A 1 -10.37 -3.81 -28.04
CA GLY A 1 -9.41 -2.95 -28.76
C GLY A 1 -8.83 -1.81 -27.93
N LEU A 2 -9.62 -1.13 -27.10
CA LEU A 2 -9.22 0.08 -26.35
C LEU A 2 -8.39 -0.15 -25.07
N GLN A 3 -8.20 -1.40 -24.64
CA GLN A 3 -7.45 -1.72 -23.41
C GLN A 3 -5.94 -1.82 -23.63
N VAL A 4 -5.48 -1.91 -24.89
CA VAL A 4 -4.05 -1.97 -25.21
C VAL A 4 -3.59 -0.56 -25.56
N SER A 5 -2.63 -0.04 -24.79
CA SER A 5 -2.09 1.29 -25.08
C SER A 5 -1.30 1.28 -26.40
N LEU A 6 -1.14 2.46 -27.02
CA LEU A 6 -0.28 2.58 -28.20
C LEU A 6 1.13 2.05 -27.94
N PHE A 7 1.67 2.34 -26.76
CA PHE A 7 2.97 1.87 -26.32
C PHE A 7 3.03 0.33 -26.29
N GLU A 8 2.11 -0.33 -25.56
CA GLU A 8 2.04 -1.79 -25.51
C GLU A 8 1.90 -2.42 -26.90
N ARG A 9 1.12 -1.79 -27.79
CA ARG A 9 0.97 -2.24 -29.17
C ARG A 9 2.30 -2.16 -29.92
N LEU A 10 3.05 -1.08 -29.78
CA LEU A 10 4.36 -0.91 -30.43
C LEU A 10 5.38 -1.95 -29.92
N VAL A 11 5.43 -2.20 -28.62
CA VAL A 11 6.30 -3.24 -28.02
C VAL A 11 5.95 -4.61 -28.58
N LYS A 12 4.66 -4.97 -28.62
CA LYS A 12 4.18 -6.25 -29.19
C LYS A 12 4.50 -6.41 -30.68
N ASN A 13 4.70 -5.31 -31.41
CA ASN A 13 5.10 -5.30 -32.81
C ASN A 13 6.63 -5.20 -33.00
N GLY A 14 7.43 -5.56 -31.98
CA GLY A 14 8.87 -5.68 -32.09
C GLY A 14 9.64 -4.37 -32.02
N ARG A 15 9.04 -3.29 -31.51
CA ARG A 15 9.78 -2.06 -31.21
C ARG A 15 10.58 -2.24 -29.92
N ASP A 16 11.88 -1.98 -30.00
CA ASP A 16 12.76 -1.95 -28.84
C ASP A 16 12.37 -0.84 -27.87
N VAL A 17 12.41 -1.16 -26.58
CA VAL A 17 12.17 -0.22 -25.48
C VAL A 17 13.43 -0.15 -24.63
N ALA A 18 13.94 1.07 -24.45
CA ALA A 18 14.96 1.32 -23.44
C ALA A 18 14.36 1.16 -22.04
N PHE A 19 14.83 0.16 -21.29
CA PHE A 19 14.44 -0.03 -19.89
C PHE A 19 15.37 0.77 -18.98
N LEU A 20 14.81 1.75 -18.27
CA LEU A 20 15.53 2.48 -17.22
C LEU A 20 15.55 1.61 -15.96
N ASP A 21 16.72 1.01 -15.70
CA ASP A 21 16.86 -0.07 -14.72
C ASP A 21 17.18 0.42 -13.31
N THR A 22 17.36 1.71 -13.08
CA THR A 22 17.80 2.25 -11.79
C THR A 22 16.74 3.19 -11.18
N GLN A 23 16.28 2.89 -9.97
CA GLN A 23 15.34 3.69 -9.20
C GLN A 23 16.05 4.52 -8.12
N TYR A 24 15.60 5.76 -7.91
CA TYR A 24 16.17 6.74 -6.97
C TYR A 24 15.18 7.18 -5.87
N ARG A 25 13.97 6.60 -5.87
CA ARG A 25 12.84 7.05 -5.06
C ARG A 25 12.83 6.36 -3.70
N MET A 26 12.75 5.04 -3.70
CA MET A 26 12.32 4.24 -2.57
C MET A 26 13.50 3.63 -1.81
N HIS A 27 13.31 3.37 -0.52
CA HIS A 27 14.19 2.49 0.24
C HIS A 27 14.33 1.13 -0.47
N PRO A 28 15.53 0.53 -0.58
CA PRO A 28 15.74 -0.71 -1.35
C PRO A 28 14.75 -1.83 -1.00
N SER A 29 14.49 -2.06 0.28
CA SER A 29 13.53 -3.06 0.76
C SER A 29 12.09 -2.86 0.28
N LEU A 30 11.67 -1.63 0.00
CA LEU A 30 10.35 -1.34 -0.56
C LEU A 30 10.27 -1.77 -2.03
N SER A 31 11.39 -1.64 -2.75
CA SER A 31 11.46 -1.93 -4.18
C SER A 31 11.67 -3.40 -4.51
N GLU A 32 12.20 -4.20 -3.57
CA GLU A 32 12.64 -5.58 -3.81
C GLU A 32 11.53 -6.46 -4.39
N PHE A 33 10.38 -6.53 -3.71
CA PHE A 33 9.24 -7.30 -4.19
C PHE A 33 8.79 -6.82 -5.58
N SER A 34 8.65 -5.50 -5.77
CA SER A 34 8.19 -4.97 -7.05
C SER A 34 9.16 -5.26 -8.19
N SER A 35 10.47 -5.19 -7.94
CA SER A 35 11.51 -5.53 -8.90
C SER A 35 11.35 -6.97 -9.37
N ILE A 36 11.24 -7.91 -8.44
CA ILE A 36 11.11 -9.34 -8.72
C ILE A 36 9.80 -9.65 -9.46
N GLU A 37 8.69 -9.11 -8.97
CA GLU A 37 7.33 -9.53 -9.39
C GLU A 37 6.84 -8.84 -10.67
N PHE A 38 7.28 -7.61 -10.93
CA PHE A 38 6.80 -6.79 -12.07
C PHE A 38 7.89 -6.44 -13.08
N TYR A 39 9.18 -6.63 -12.75
CA TYR A 39 10.30 -6.19 -13.58
C TYR A 39 11.40 -7.26 -13.72
N ASP A 40 11.08 -8.54 -13.50
CA ASP A 40 12.00 -9.68 -13.64
C ASP A 40 13.32 -9.54 -12.85
N GLY A 41 13.28 -8.83 -11.72
CA GLY A 41 14.44 -8.54 -10.87
C GLY A 41 15.43 -7.53 -11.49
N ARG A 42 15.08 -6.88 -12.60
CA ARG A 42 15.97 -5.98 -13.34
C ARG A 42 16.05 -4.57 -12.74
N LEU A 43 15.07 -4.18 -11.91
CA LEU A 43 15.05 -2.86 -11.28
C LEU A 43 16.02 -2.82 -10.09
N LYS A 44 17.05 -1.99 -10.21
CA LYS A 44 18.12 -1.74 -9.25
C LYS A 44 17.82 -0.50 -8.42
N SER A 45 18.30 -0.48 -7.18
CA SER A 45 18.25 0.71 -6.33
C SER A 45 19.56 1.48 -6.42
N ALA A 46 19.48 2.79 -6.66
CA ALA A 46 20.63 3.67 -6.47
C ALA A 46 21.04 3.70 -4.99
N SER A 47 22.27 4.14 -4.71
CA SER A 47 22.85 4.23 -3.36
C SER A 47 22.18 5.27 -2.43
N VAL A 48 20.96 5.72 -2.75
CA VAL A 48 20.20 6.68 -1.95
C VAL A 48 19.75 5.99 -0.67
N GLN A 49 20.38 6.34 0.45
CA GLN A 49 19.96 5.88 1.77
C GLN A 49 18.74 6.70 2.22
N ARG A 50 17.55 6.11 2.09
CA ARG A 50 16.33 6.63 2.74
C ARG A 50 16.37 6.24 4.21
N THR A 51 16.07 7.19 5.09
CA THR A 51 15.96 6.89 6.53
C THR A 51 14.63 6.23 6.83
N ILE A 52 14.64 5.25 7.72
CA ILE A 52 13.43 4.56 8.17
C ILE A 52 12.60 5.51 9.04
N PRO A 53 11.30 5.69 8.75
CA PRO A 53 10.47 6.60 9.50
C PRO A 53 10.38 6.24 10.98
N LYS A 54 10.45 7.23 11.87
CA LYS A 54 10.36 7.05 13.32
C LYS A 54 8.92 7.14 13.84
N GLY A 55 8.72 6.67 15.07
CA GLY A 55 7.45 6.74 15.81
C GLY A 55 6.54 5.52 15.64
N PHE A 56 6.59 4.84 14.49
CA PHE A 56 5.90 3.56 14.28
C PHE A 56 6.75 2.37 14.76
N PRO A 57 6.14 1.37 15.42
CA PRO A 57 6.86 0.20 15.93
C PRO A 57 7.17 -0.79 14.79
N TRP A 58 8.11 -0.45 13.92
CA TRP A 58 8.57 -1.37 12.87
C TRP A 58 9.05 -2.69 13.47
N PRO A 59 8.52 -3.86 13.05
CA PRO A 59 8.93 -5.15 13.61
C PRO A 59 10.41 -5.45 13.37
N VAL A 60 10.93 -4.97 12.24
CA VAL A 60 12.33 -5.11 11.83
C VAL A 60 12.91 -3.73 11.57
N GLN A 61 13.89 -3.34 12.38
CA GLN A 61 14.43 -1.96 12.40
C GLN A 61 15.08 -1.51 11.10
N SER A 62 15.48 -2.44 10.23
CA SER A 62 16.10 -2.18 8.92
C SER A 62 15.14 -2.32 7.73
N TYR A 63 13.85 -2.58 8.00
CA TYR A 63 12.87 -2.96 6.97
C TYR A 63 11.58 -2.13 7.11
N PRO A 64 11.47 -1.00 6.39
CA PRO A 64 10.35 -0.07 6.56
C PRO A 64 9.09 -0.49 5.78
N LEU A 65 8.79 -1.78 5.78
CA LEU A 65 7.60 -2.36 5.15
C LEU A 65 6.92 -3.27 6.15
N CYS A 66 5.66 -3.01 6.52
CA CYS A 66 4.96 -3.76 7.54
C CYS A 66 3.54 -4.12 7.09
N PHE A 67 3.13 -5.37 7.33
CA PHE A 67 1.73 -5.76 7.27
C PHE A 67 1.11 -5.70 8.68
N VAL A 68 -0.01 -5.00 8.81
CA VAL A 68 -0.80 -4.93 10.04
C VAL A 68 -2.08 -5.73 9.82
N ASP A 69 -2.19 -6.84 10.54
CA ASP A 69 -3.29 -7.78 10.39
C ASP A 69 -4.46 -7.43 11.30
N LEU A 70 -5.60 -7.18 10.66
CA LEU A 70 -6.87 -6.89 11.30
C LEU A 70 -7.88 -7.98 10.93
N GLU A 71 -7.77 -9.09 11.66
CA GLU A 71 -8.50 -10.33 11.39
C GLU A 71 -10.01 -10.20 11.61
N ASP A 72 -10.44 -9.58 12.72
CA ASP A 72 -11.84 -9.55 13.16
C ASP A 72 -12.65 -8.35 12.64
N SER A 73 -12.17 -7.68 11.59
CA SER A 73 -12.90 -6.56 10.98
C SER A 73 -14.04 -7.02 10.08
N GLN A 74 -14.98 -6.12 9.75
CA GLN A 74 -16.08 -6.44 8.84
C GLN A 74 -16.17 -5.42 7.71
N GLU A 75 -16.16 -5.92 6.47
CA GLU A 75 -16.44 -5.07 5.31
C GLU A 75 -17.95 -4.79 5.21
N THR A 76 -18.30 -3.52 5.02
CA THR A 76 -19.68 -3.06 4.78
C THR A 76 -19.81 -2.58 3.34
N ARG A 77 -20.87 -3.03 2.66
CA ARG A 77 -21.21 -2.56 1.31
C ARG A 77 -22.21 -1.41 1.40
N MET A 78 -21.82 -0.27 0.84
CA MET A 78 -22.66 0.92 0.76
C MET A 78 -23.67 0.82 -0.39
N GLU A 79 -24.68 1.69 -0.39
CA GLU A 79 -25.71 1.75 -1.45
C GLU A 79 -25.11 1.92 -2.85
N ASN A 80 -24.04 2.69 -2.98
CA ASN A 80 -23.30 2.88 -4.24
C ASN A 80 -22.38 1.70 -4.62
N MET A 81 -22.54 0.55 -3.98
CA MET A 81 -21.75 -0.68 -4.13
C MET A 81 -20.26 -0.57 -3.76
N SER A 82 -19.80 0.59 -3.27
CA SER A 82 -18.46 0.75 -2.71
C SER A 82 -18.36 0.04 -1.35
N LEU A 83 -17.15 -0.35 -0.97
CA LEU A 83 -16.90 -1.04 0.30
C LEU A 83 -16.18 -0.10 1.27
N GLN A 84 -16.46 -0.29 2.55
CA GLN A 84 -15.71 0.32 3.64
C GLN A 84 -15.51 -0.67 4.78
N ASN A 85 -14.57 -0.37 5.66
CA ASN A 85 -14.26 -1.12 6.86
C ASN A 85 -13.95 -0.09 7.95
N GLU A 86 -14.92 0.12 8.85
CA GLU A 86 -14.86 1.13 9.90
C GLU A 86 -13.74 0.83 10.90
N GLN A 87 -13.58 -0.44 11.30
CA GLN A 87 -12.52 -0.84 12.23
C GLN A 87 -11.12 -0.63 11.63
N GLU A 88 -10.97 -0.89 10.33
CA GLU A 88 -9.71 -0.62 9.62
C GLU A 88 -9.43 0.88 9.53
N ALA A 89 -10.45 1.71 9.30
CA ALA A 89 -10.32 3.16 9.28
C ALA A 89 -9.91 3.71 10.66
N ASP A 90 -10.48 3.19 11.76
CA ASP A 90 -10.08 3.55 13.12
C ASP A 90 -8.62 3.17 13.42
N LEU A 91 -8.20 1.98 12.99
CA LEU A 91 -6.82 1.52 13.15
C LEU A 91 -5.84 2.40 12.36
N ILE A 92 -6.19 2.80 11.13
CA ILE A 92 -5.35 3.69 10.33
C ILE A 92 -5.13 5.03 11.03
N VAL A 93 -6.17 5.60 11.64
CA VAL A 93 -6.04 6.85 12.41
C VAL A 93 -5.05 6.68 13.58
N LYS A 94 -5.11 5.56 14.30
CA LYS A 94 -4.13 5.24 15.36
C LYS A 94 -2.70 5.11 14.82
N ILE A 95 -2.53 4.44 13.67
CA ILE A 95 -1.22 4.29 13.02
C ILE A 95 -0.64 5.65 12.65
N VAL A 96 -1.45 6.54 12.05
CA VAL A 96 -1.04 7.89 11.67
C VAL A 96 -0.53 8.68 12.88
N GLN A 97 -1.17 8.55 14.03
CA GLN A 97 -0.79 9.25 15.26
C GLN A 97 0.57 8.80 15.82
N LYS A 98 1.04 7.59 15.48
CA LYS A 98 2.33 7.08 15.97
C LYS A 98 3.52 7.69 15.23
N PHE A 99 3.38 8.06 13.96
CA PHE A 99 4.50 8.59 13.18
C PHE A 99 4.86 10.03 13.55
N ASP A 100 6.16 10.33 13.57
CA ASP A 100 6.64 11.70 13.81
C ASP A 100 6.08 12.69 12.78
N ARG A 101 5.90 13.95 13.22
CA ARG A 101 5.26 15.01 12.42
C ARG A 101 6.04 15.41 11.17
N GLN A 102 7.35 15.16 11.11
CA GLN A 102 8.21 15.56 10.00
C GLN A 102 7.93 14.81 8.69
N TYR A 103 7.26 13.65 8.77
CA TYR A 103 6.99 12.83 7.60
C TYR A 103 5.67 13.22 6.95
N ASN A 104 5.68 13.33 5.62
CA ASN A 104 4.45 13.39 4.85
C ASN A 104 3.84 11.99 4.76
N ILE A 105 2.55 11.89 5.07
CA ILE A 105 1.82 10.62 5.06
C ILE A 105 0.65 10.71 4.09
N THR A 106 0.51 9.69 3.26
CA THR A 106 -0.64 9.51 2.40
C THR A 106 -1.28 8.15 2.67
N ILE A 107 -2.60 8.15 2.87
CA ILE A 107 -3.39 6.94 2.95
C ILE A 107 -3.97 6.62 1.58
N ILE A 108 -3.81 5.37 1.14
CA ILE A 108 -4.32 4.89 -0.14
C ILE A 108 -5.32 3.77 0.11
N THR A 109 -6.44 3.78 -0.61
CA THR A 109 -7.45 2.72 -0.54
C THR A 109 -8.08 2.45 -1.91
N PRO A 110 -8.49 1.22 -2.25
CA PRO A 110 -9.15 0.95 -3.52
C PRO A 110 -10.60 1.46 -3.57
N TYR A 111 -11.24 1.72 -2.42
CA TYR A 111 -12.67 2.03 -2.35
C TYR A 111 -12.94 3.49 -1.97
N ARG A 112 -13.85 4.13 -2.73
CA ARG A 112 -14.25 5.53 -2.47
C ARG A 112 -14.96 5.70 -1.13
N ALA A 113 -15.81 4.73 -0.72
CA ALA A 113 -16.44 4.77 0.60
C ALA A 113 -15.39 4.73 1.72
N GLN A 114 -14.38 3.85 1.60
CA GLN A 114 -13.26 3.83 2.54
C GLN A 114 -12.47 5.15 2.56
N LYS A 115 -12.22 5.76 1.40
CA LYS A 115 -11.58 7.08 1.35
C LYS A 115 -12.37 8.10 2.18
N TYR A 116 -13.68 8.16 1.97
CA TYR A 116 -14.54 9.12 2.66
C TYR A 116 -14.56 8.90 4.18
N VAL A 117 -14.75 7.66 4.65
CA VAL A 117 -14.81 7.38 6.09
C VAL A 117 -13.48 7.70 6.79
N ILE A 118 -12.34 7.40 6.15
CA ILE A 118 -11.01 7.76 6.68
C ILE A 118 -10.86 9.28 6.75
N GLN A 119 -11.26 10.02 5.70
CA GLN A 119 -11.20 11.48 5.69
C GLN A 119 -12.02 12.10 6.84
N GLN A 120 -13.21 11.56 7.10
CA GLN A 120 -14.07 12.04 8.19
C GLN A 120 -13.40 11.81 9.56
N LYS A 121 -12.86 10.62 9.81
CA LYS A 121 -12.17 10.30 11.08
C LYS A 121 -10.87 11.10 11.25
N LEU A 122 -10.18 11.42 10.15
CA LEU A 122 -8.99 12.26 10.18
C LEU A 122 -9.28 13.73 10.43
N GLY A 123 -10.49 14.23 10.18
CA GLY A 123 -10.80 15.66 10.34
C GLY A 123 -10.39 16.22 11.71
N ARG A 124 -10.79 15.55 12.80
CA ARG A 124 -10.38 15.89 14.17
C ARG A 124 -8.90 15.61 14.43
N THR A 125 -8.38 14.51 13.89
CA THR A 125 -6.99 14.09 14.09
C THR A 125 -6.00 15.05 13.43
N ASN A 126 -6.28 15.55 12.25
CA ASN A 126 -5.43 16.50 11.52
C ASN A 126 -5.30 17.82 12.30
N GLN A 127 -6.40 18.29 12.90
CA GLN A 127 -6.38 19.46 13.78
C GLN A 127 -5.49 19.22 15.01
N GLN A 128 -5.60 18.06 15.66
CA GLN A 128 -4.78 17.70 16.82
C GLN A 128 -3.30 17.50 16.49
N LEU A 129 -3.01 16.91 15.32
CA LEU A 129 -1.64 16.65 14.88
C LEU A 129 -0.97 17.90 14.31
N GLY A 130 -1.73 18.92 13.91
CA GLY A 130 -1.23 20.12 13.26
C GLY A 130 -0.64 19.84 11.87
N ARG A 131 -1.10 18.79 11.18
CA ARG A 131 -0.69 18.42 9.83
C ARG A 131 -1.85 17.85 9.04
N LEU A 132 -1.82 18.04 7.72
CA LEU A 132 -2.81 17.47 6.81
C LEU A 132 -2.33 16.09 6.33
N ILE A 133 -3.19 15.09 6.48
CA ILE A 133 -2.95 13.73 5.98
C ILE A 133 -3.79 13.54 4.72
N ASP A 134 -3.13 13.23 3.61
CA ASP A 134 -3.79 13.00 2.34
C ASP A 134 -4.43 11.62 2.30
N VAL A 135 -5.64 11.53 1.74
CA VAL A 135 -6.35 10.27 1.54
C VAL A 135 -6.78 10.17 0.09
N ASN A 136 -6.34 9.13 -0.62
CA ASN A 136 -6.58 8.97 -2.04
C ASN A 136 -6.97 7.54 -2.42
N THR A 137 -7.58 7.42 -3.60
CA THR A 137 -7.72 6.11 -4.24
C THR A 137 -6.42 5.75 -4.96
N VAL A 138 -6.22 4.46 -5.26
CA VAL A 138 -5.05 4.01 -6.03
C VAL A 138 -4.92 4.78 -7.35
N ASP A 139 -6.02 4.88 -8.10
CA ASP A 139 -6.06 5.60 -9.37
C ASP A 139 -5.84 7.13 -9.18
N GLY A 140 -6.39 7.71 -8.11
CA GLY A 140 -6.23 9.14 -7.80
C GLY A 140 -4.83 9.53 -7.32
N PHE A 141 -4.00 8.55 -6.95
CA PHE A 141 -2.63 8.77 -6.47
C PHE A 141 -1.55 8.38 -7.51
N GLN A 142 -1.96 8.06 -8.74
CA GLN A 142 -1.01 7.73 -9.80
C GLN A 142 -0.10 8.93 -10.11
N GLY A 143 1.22 8.69 -10.17
CA GLY A 143 2.22 9.74 -10.41
C GLY A 143 2.67 10.50 -9.15
N ASN A 144 1.90 10.44 -8.08
CA ASN A 144 2.26 11.02 -6.78
C ASN A 144 3.14 10.06 -5.95
N GLU A 145 3.77 10.61 -4.93
CA GLU A 145 4.68 9.91 -4.01
C GLU A 145 4.59 10.53 -2.61
N SER A 146 4.86 9.75 -1.57
CA SER A 146 4.83 10.20 -0.17
C SER A 146 5.98 9.60 0.63
N ASP A 147 6.40 10.23 1.72
CA ASP A 147 7.44 9.65 2.58
C ASP A 147 6.95 8.34 3.18
N ILE A 148 5.70 8.36 3.65
CA ILE A 148 5.00 7.20 4.21
C ILE A 148 3.70 6.98 3.47
N VAL A 149 3.47 5.74 3.04
CA VAL A 149 2.17 5.32 2.53
C VAL A 149 1.55 4.33 3.49
N ILE A 150 0.28 4.56 3.84
CA ILE A 150 -0.54 3.59 4.57
C ILE A 150 -1.61 3.08 3.61
N PHE A 151 -1.61 1.79 3.33
CA PHE A 151 -2.63 1.17 2.50
C PHE A 151 -3.75 0.57 3.34
N SER A 152 -4.98 0.88 2.98
CA SER A 152 -6.19 0.24 3.49
C SER A 152 -6.71 -0.76 2.47
N ALA A 153 -6.58 -2.07 2.75
CA ALA A 153 -7.07 -3.13 1.88
C ALA A 153 -8.60 -3.26 1.92
N VAL A 154 -9.25 -2.92 3.03
CA VAL A 154 -10.71 -2.96 3.27
C VAL A 154 -11.30 -4.37 3.34
N ARG A 155 -10.85 -5.27 2.47
CA ARG A 155 -11.48 -6.57 2.24
C ARG A 155 -11.29 -7.49 3.43
N CYS A 156 -12.42 -7.89 4.00
CA CYS A 156 -12.54 -8.90 5.04
C CYS A 156 -13.88 -9.61 4.86
N ASN A 157 -13.87 -10.81 4.26
CA ASN A 157 -15.10 -11.54 3.97
C ASN A 157 -14.88 -13.06 3.96
N GLN A 158 -15.93 -13.81 4.35
CA GLN A 158 -15.92 -15.27 4.38
C GLN A 158 -15.70 -15.91 2.99
N LYS A 159 -16.10 -15.22 1.92
CA LYS A 159 -15.89 -15.69 0.54
C LYS A 159 -14.44 -15.52 0.07
N GLN A 160 -13.59 -14.87 0.87
CA GLN A 160 -12.18 -14.59 0.61
C GLN A 160 -11.94 -13.97 -0.78
N THR A 161 -12.86 -13.09 -1.19
CA THR A 161 -12.76 -12.38 -2.46
C THR A 161 -12.13 -11.02 -2.24
N ILE A 162 -11.22 -10.61 -3.12
CA ILE A 162 -10.54 -9.32 -3.00
C ILE A 162 -10.98 -8.29 -4.07
N GLY A 163 -11.68 -8.72 -5.12
CA GLY A 163 -12.27 -7.84 -6.12
C GLY A 163 -11.23 -6.94 -6.81
N PHE A 164 -11.36 -5.62 -6.62
CA PHE A 164 -10.51 -4.60 -7.23
C PHE A 164 -9.01 -4.77 -6.95
N LEU A 165 -8.67 -5.42 -5.85
CA LEU A 165 -7.29 -5.70 -5.43
C LEU A 165 -6.55 -6.73 -6.30
N LYS A 166 -7.22 -7.39 -7.25
CA LYS A 166 -6.62 -8.39 -8.17
C LYS A 166 -5.77 -7.76 -9.28
N ASP A 167 -5.89 -6.46 -9.49
CA ASP A 167 -5.23 -5.78 -10.60
C ASP A 167 -3.71 -5.64 -10.33
N LYS A 168 -2.92 -6.36 -11.13
CA LYS A 168 -1.46 -6.41 -11.04
C LYS A 168 -0.82 -5.02 -11.17
N SER A 169 -1.31 -4.20 -12.11
CA SER A 169 -0.80 -2.86 -12.35
C SER A 169 -1.07 -1.93 -11.18
N ARG A 170 -2.28 -2.01 -10.60
CA ARG A 170 -2.67 -1.22 -9.43
C ARG A 170 -1.91 -1.62 -8.17
N LEU A 171 -1.66 -2.91 -7.97
CA LEU A 171 -0.81 -3.35 -6.85
C LEU A 171 0.61 -2.81 -7.00
N ASN A 172 1.21 -2.89 -8.18
CA ASN A 172 2.54 -2.33 -8.40
C ASN A 172 2.56 -0.81 -8.15
N VAL A 173 1.54 -0.08 -8.65
CA VAL A 173 1.41 1.36 -8.36
C VAL A 173 1.41 1.57 -6.86
N LEU A 174 0.53 0.90 -6.12
CA LEU A 174 0.43 1.00 -4.67
C LEU A 174 1.77 0.79 -3.97
N LEU A 175 2.41 -0.35 -4.22
CA LEU A 175 3.64 -0.75 -3.53
C LEU A 175 4.80 0.21 -3.81
N THR A 176 4.75 0.94 -4.93
CA THR A 176 5.81 1.84 -5.38
C THR A 176 5.57 3.33 -5.05
N ARG A 177 4.57 3.65 -4.22
CA ARG A 177 4.24 5.04 -3.84
C ARG A 177 5.04 5.58 -2.65
N ALA A 178 5.51 4.70 -1.77
CA ALA A 178 6.24 5.07 -0.56
C ALA A 178 7.73 5.30 -0.87
N LYS A 179 8.29 6.42 -0.38
CA LYS A 179 9.74 6.67 -0.44
C LYS A 179 10.47 5.98 0.70
N SER A 180 9.95 6.11 1.92
CA SER A 180 10.69 5.77 3.13
C SER A 180 10.01 4.68 3.94
N GLY A 181 8.67 4.60 3.96
CA GLY A 181 7.97 3.52 4.64
C GLY A 181 6.59 3.19 4.09
N LEU A 182 6.22 1.92 4.16
CA LEU A 182 4.93 1.41 3.70
C LEU A 182 4.30 0.53 4.79
N VAL A 183 3.09 0.88 5.20
CA VAL A 183 2.26 0.09 6.10
C VAL A 183 1.04 -0.39 5.33
N VAL A 184 0.76 -1.68 5.34
CA VAL A 184 -0.41 -2.27 4.70
C VAL A 184 -1.32 -2.82 5.79
N VAL A 185 -2.54 -2.32 5.87
CA VAL A 185 -3.55 -2.76 6.83
C VAL A 185 -4.59 -3.59 6.09
N GLY A 186 -4.92 -4.77 6.63
CA GLY A 186 -5.97 -5.61 6.07
C GLY A 186 -6.13 -6.93 6.81
N ASN A 187 -7.03 -7.78 6.31
CA ASN A 187 -7.24 -9.13 6.83
C ASN A 187 -6.31 -10.13 6.11
N PHE A 188 -5.40 -10.77 6.87
CA PHE A 188 -4.44 -11.73 6.31
C PHE A 188 -5.13 -12.84 5.53
N ASN A 189 -6.12 -13.51 6.14
CA ASN A 189 -6.79 -14.68 5.58
C ASN A 189 -7.48 -14.39 4.24
N THR A 190 -8.07 -13.20 4.10
CA THR A 190 -8.76 -12.74 2.89
C THR A 190 -7.77 -12.43 1.77
N LEU A 191 -6.67 -11.74 2.09
CA LEU A 191 -5.65 -11.38 1.10
C LEU A 191 -4.82 -12.59 0.64
N TYR A 192 -4.54 -13.53 1.55
CA TYR A 192 -3.70 -14.70 1.27
C TYR A 192 -4.30 -15.67 0.24
N GLN A 193 -5.60 -15.58 -0.07
CA GLN A 193 -6.23 -16.42 -1.09
C GLN A 193 -5.93 -15.98 -2.52
N GLU A 194 -5.50 -14.74 -2.74
CA GLU A 194 -5.18 -14.28 -4.07
C GLU A 194 -3.68 -14.45 -4.34
N THR A 195 -3.36 -14.99 -5.52
CA THR A 195 -2.02 -15.46 -5.88
C THR A 195 -0.94 -14.38 -5.71
N LEU A 196 -1.20 -13.15 -6.16
CA LEU A 196 -0.22 -12.06 -6.09
C LEU A 196 -0.09 -11.51 -4.65
N TRP A 197 -1.20 -11.32 -3.94
CA TRP A 197 -1.19 -10.94 -2.53
C TRP A 197 -0.55 -12.00 -1.63
N LYS A 198 -0.77 -13.28 -1.91
CA LYS A 198 -0.10 -14.39 -1.23
C LYS A 198 1.41 -14.26 -1.35
N ARG A 199 1.94 -14.08 -2.57
CA ARG A 199 3.39 -13.88 -2.77
C ARG A 199 3.92 -12.67 -2.02
N TRP A 200 3.17 -11.56 -2.02
CA TRP A 200 3.54 -10.36 -1.29
C TRP A 200 3.55 -10.59 0.23
N LEU A 201 2.53 -11.27 0.78
CA LEU A 201 2.46 -11.63 2.20
C LEU A 201 3.57 -12.61 2.59
N GLN A 202 3.88 -13.61 1.75
CA GLN A 202 5.01 -14.50 1.95
C GLN A 202 6.33 -13.73 2.00
N HIS A 203 6.51 -12.74 1.11
CA HIS A 203 7.69 -11.88 1.12
C HIS A 203 7.80 -11.03 2.39
N VAL A 204 6.71 -10.42 2.85
CA VAL A 204 6.75 -9.48 3.98
C VAL A 204 6.71 -10.21 5.34
N VAL A 205 5.78 -11.15 5.50
CA VAL A 205 5.49 -11.83 6.76
C VAL A 205 6.37 -13.06 6.95
N GLU A 206 6.48 -13.92 5.95
CA GLU A 206 7.18 -15.21 6.11
C GLU A 206 8.70 -15.05 5.96
N LYS A 207 9.17 -14.37 4.90
CA LYS A 207 10.59 -14.13 4.63
C LYS A 207 11.18 -13.05 5.55
N ASN A 208 10.56 -11.87 5.59
CA ASN A 208 11.12 -10.71 6.29
C ASN A 208 10.58 -10.50 7.72
N LYS A 209 9.65 -11.34 8.19
CA LYS A 209 9.10 -11.30 9.56
C LYS A 209 8.52 -9.93 9.97
N SER A 210 8.05 -9.14 9.01
CA SER A 210 7.54 -7.78 9.26
C SER A 210 6.02 -7.74 9.30
N PHE A 211 5.49 -8.10 10.47
CA PHE A 211 4.07 -8.28 10.71
C PHE A 211 3.68 -7.83 12.12
N ILE A 212 2.50 -7.20 12.26
CA ILE A 212 1.93 -6.79 13.55
C ILE A 212 0.46 -7.20 13.59
N LYS A 213 -0.01 -7.79 14.69
CA LYS A 213 -1.46 -7.92 14.96
C LYS A 213 -2.03 -6.57 15.37
N ALA A 214 -3.20 -6.20 14.86
CA ALA A 214 -3.84 -4.91 15.17
C ALA A 214 -3.97 -4.59 16.67
N THR A 215 -4.08 -5.60 17.53
CA THR A 215 -4.14 -5.47 19.00
C THR A 215 -2.86 -4.92 19.63
N ALA A 216 -1.73 -4.94 18.92
CA ALA A 216 -0.45 -4.42 19.39
C ALA A 216 -0.20 -2.96 18.98
N ILE A 217 -1.16 -2.30 18.31
CA ILE A 217 -1.09 -0.90 17.88
C ILE A 217 -1.89 0.00 18.82
#